data_AF-A0A1W6K6A6-F1
#
_entry.id   AF-A0A1W6K6A6-F1
#
_cell.length_a   1.000
_cell.length_b   1.000
_cell.length_c   1.000
_cell.angle_alpha   90.00
_cell.angle_beta   90.00
_cell.angle_gamma   90.00
#
_symmetry.space_group_name_H-M   'P 1'
#
loop_
_entity.id
_entity.type
_entity.pdbx_description
1 polymer ?
#
loop_
_entity_poly.entity_id
_entity_poly.type
_entity_poly.pdbx_seq_one_letter_code
_entity_poly.pdbx_strand_id
1 'polypeptide(L)'
;MDFSESARTHQPIVMNAIFFLMEKNLLVLSDDGEFLLGPAKLPKNPAIFSNNENMRNAMRTANFLGRWFSHAPPIETVYVQLGVRP
;
A
#
# COMPACT_ATOMS: atom_id res chain seq x y z
N MET A 1 18.32 6.51 -10.63
CA MET A 1 16.98 6.28 -11.22
C MET A 1 16.15 7.49 -10.86
N ASP A 2 15.56 8.17 -11.84
CA ASP A 2 14.67 9.29 -11.57
C ASP A 2 13.41 8.80 -10.84
N PHE A 3 12.86 9.60 -9.92
CA PHE A 3 11.65 9.24 -9.18
C PHE A 3 10.48 8.92 -10.13
N SER A 4 10.34 9.72 -11.18
CA SER A 4 9.31 9.56 -12.22
C SER A 4 9.41 8.23 -12.94
N GLU A 5 10.64 7.78 -13.20
CA GLU A 5 10.91 6.50 -13.86
C GLU A 5 10.58 5.34 -12.91
N SER A 6 11.04 5.45 -11.65
CA SER A 6 10.75 4.45 -10.62
C SER A 6 9.25 4.29 -10.37
N ALA A 7 8.49 5.40 -10.29
CA ALA A 7 7.04 5.37 -10.10
C ALA A 7 6.33 4.62 -11.23
N ARG A 8 6.71 4.86 -12.49
CA ARG A 8 6.14 4.14 -13.65
C ARG A 8 6.45 2.65 -13.60
N THR A 9 7.67 2.27 -13.23
CA THR A 9 8.05 0.85 -13.12
C THR A 9 7.23 0.10 -12.07
N HIS A 10 6.85 0.77 -10.97
CA HIS A 10 6.05 0.14 -9.90
C HIS A 10 4.54 0.21 -10.13
N GLN A 11 4.06 1.03 -11.07
CA GLN A 11 2.63 1.19 -11.36
C GLN A 11 1.88 -0.15 -11.55
N PRO A 12 2.38 -1.13 -12.32
CA PRO A 12 1.67 -2.41 -12.50
C PRO A 12 1.51 -3.18 -11.19
N ILE A 13 2.53 -3.16 -10.33
CA ILE A 13 2.53 -3.85 -9.03
C ILE A 13 1.52 -3.20 -8.09
N VAL A 14 1.50 -1.86 -8.05
CA VAL A 14 0.55 -1.08 -7.23
C VAL A 14 -0.88 -1.35 -7.70
N MET A 15 -1.14 -1.31 -9.01
CA MET A 15 -2.47 -1.60 -9.55
C MET A 15 -2.93 -3.02 -9.22
N ASN A 16 -2.06 -4.02 -9.38
CA ASN A 16 -2.37 -5.40 -9.02
C ASN A 16 -2.67 -5.55 -7.53
N ALA A 17 -1.95 -4.84 -6.66
CA ALA A 17 -2.23 -4.84 -5.22
C ALA A 17 -3.60 -4.23 -4.91
N ILE A 18 -3.96 -3.10 -5.55
CA ILE A 18 -5.27 -2.47 -5.39
C ILE A 18 -6.39 -3.44 -5.84
N PHE A 19 -6.26 -4.03 -7.04
CA PHE A 19 -7.24 -4.98 -7.55
C PHE A 19 -7.40 -6.19 -6.64
N PHE A 20 -6.30 -6.75 -6.14
CA PHE A 20 -6.36 -7.84 -5.17
C PHE A 20 -7.12 -7.44 -3.90
N LEU A 21 -6.87 -6.26 -3.35
CA LEU A 21 -7.56 -5.78 -2.15
C LEU A 21 -9.07 -5.58 -2.40
N MET A 22 -9.44 -5.07 -3.58
CA MET A 22 -10.84 -4.94 -3.98
C MET A 22 -11.52 -6.30 -4.15
N GLU A 23 -10.88 -7.25 -4.85
CA GLU A 23 -11.38 -8.62 -5.03
C GLU A 23 -11.62 -9.32 -3.69
N LYS A 24 -10.79 -9.04 -2.68
CA LYS A 24 -10.93 -9.59 -1.33
C LYS A 24 -11.85 -8.78 -0.41
N ASN A 25 -12.55 -7.77 -0.92
CA ASN A 25 -13.41 -6.86 -0.15
C ASN A 25 -12.69 -6.21 1.05
N LEU A 26 -11.38 -5.98 0.91
CA LEU A 26 -10.55 -5.26 1.89
C LEU A 26 -10.50 -3.77 1.60
N LEU A 27 -10.77 -3.40 0.35
CA LEU A 27 -10.85 -2.04 -0.15
C LEU A 27 -12.11 -1.93 -1.03
N VAL A 28 -12.84 -0.83 -0.93
CA VAL A 28 -14.06 -0.56 -1.70
C VAL A 28 -13.93 0.84 -2.31
N LEU A 29 -14.40 1.01 -3.53
CA LEU A 29 -14.50 2.32 -4.17
C LEU A 29 -15.90 2.87 -3.91
N SER A 30 -16.01 4.06 -3.31
CA SER A 30 -17.29 4.74 -3.11
C SER A 30 -17.83 5.30 -4.43
N ASP A 31 -19.10 5.66 -4.44
CA ASP A 31 -19.74 6.32 -5.59
C ASP A 31 -19.10 7.69 -5.90
N ASP A 32 -18.46 8.31 -4.90
CA ASP A 32 -17.70 9.56 -5.01
C ASP A 32 -16.25 9.36 -5.52
N GLY A 33 -15.85 8.11 -5.78
CA GLY A 33 -14.50 7.77 -6.26
C GLY A 33 -13.44 7.68 -5.17
N GLU A 34 -13.84 7.61 -3.90
CA GLU A 34 -12.92 7.48 -2.76
C GLU A 34 -12.66 6.01 -2.42
N PHE A 35 -11.44 5.69 -2.00
CA PHE A 35 -11.12 4.38 -1.48
C PHE A 35 -11.46 4.28 0.01
N LEU A 36 -12.32 3.32 0.36
CA LEU A 36 -12.73 3.01 1.72
C LEU A 36 -12.22 1.63 2.13
N LEU A 37 -12.03 1.42 3.44
CA LEU A 37 -11.75 0.09 3.97
C LEU A 37 -13.00 -0.78 3.86
N GLY A 38 -12.83 -1.97 3.28
CA GLY A 38 -13.91 -2.93 3.14
C GLY A 38 -14.21 -3.68 4.45
N PRO A 39 -15.31 -4.44 4.50
CA PRO A 39 -15.74 -5.15 5.70
C PRO A 39 -14.90 -6.39 6.02
N ALA A 40 -14.13 -6.90 5.06
CA ALA A 40 -13.25 -8.05 5.29
C ALA A 40 -12.00 -7.65 6.09
N LYS A 41 -11.37 -8.64 6.73
CA LYS A 41 -10.10 -8.44 7.44
C LYS A 41 -9.04 -9.38 6.90
N LEU A 42 -7.82 -8.88 6.78
CA LEU A 42 -6.67 -9.74 6.48
C LEU A 42 -6.37 -10.65 7.67
N PRO A 43 -5.93 -11.89 7.42
CA PRO A 43 -5.35 -12.72 8.47
C PRO A 43 -4.13 -12.00 9.05
N LYS A 44 -4.08 -11.81 10.37
CA LYS A 44 -3.01 -11.05 11.04
C LYS A 44 -1.62 -11.65 10.84
N ASN A 45 -1.55 -12.96 10.61
CA ASN A 45 -0.29 -13.67 10.43
C ASN A 45 -0.53 -14.92 9.57
N PRO A 46 -0.60 -14.78 8.24
CA PRO A 46 -0.79 -15.93 7.37
C PRO A 46 0.48 -16.79 7.44
N ALA A 47 0.34 -18.08 7.76
CA ALA A 47 1.47 -19.00 7.97
C ALA A 47 2.45 -19.08 6.78
N ILE A 48 2.00 -18.70 5.58
CA ILE A 48 2.84 -18.61 4.38
C ILE A 48 3.96 -17.56 4.55
N PHE A 49 3.74 -16.50 5.33
CA PHE A 49 4.74 -15.46 5.59
C PHE A 49 5.71 -15.83 6.72
N SER A 50 5.36 -16.77 7.60
CA SER A 50 6.25 -17.20 8.69
C SER A 50 7.32 -18.19 8.23
N ASN A 51 7.07 -18.90 7.13
CA ASN A 51 7.95 -19.97 6.63
C ASN A 51 9.00 -19.49 5.62
N ASN A 52 8.94 -18.23 5.20
CA ASN A 52 9.87 -17.64 4.23
C ASN A 52 10.40 -16.30 4.75
N GLU A 53 11.72 -16.18 4.90
CA GLU A 53 12.35 -15.00 5.48
C GLU A 53 12.17 -13.74 4.63
N ASN A 54 12.22 -13.85 3.30
CA ASN A 54 12.00 -12.71 2.40
C ASN A 54 10.57 -12.20 2.51
N MET A 55 9.58 -13.10 2.55
CA MET A 55 8.18 -12.73 2.74
C MET A 55 7.95 -12.08 4.11
N ARG A 56 8.57 -12.62 5.16
CA ARG A 56 8.51 -12.05 6.51
C ARG A 56 9.08 -10.63 6.56
N ASN A 57 10.21 -10.39 5.91
CA ASN A 57 10.83 -9.07 5.83
C ASN A 57 9.96 -8.10 5.01
N ALA A 58 9.42 -8.53 3.87
CA ALA A 58 8.48 -7.74 3.09
C ALA A 58 7.24 -7.34 3.91
N MET A 59 6.67 -8.26 4.69
CA MET A 59 5.53 -7.98 5.55
C MET A 59 5.88 -7.00 6.68
N ARG A 60 7.07 -7.07 7.26
CA ARG A 60 7.54 -6.09 8.26
C ARG A 60 7.67 -4.69 7.66
N THR A 61 8.28 -4.58 6.48
CA THR A 61 8.42 -3.30 5.77
C THR A 61 7.05 -2.73 5.40
N ALA A 62 6.14 -3.55 4.86
CA ALA A 62 4.78 -3.13 4.52
C ALA A 62 4.01 -2.64 5.77
N ASN A 63 4.11 -3.35 6.90
CA ASN A 63 3.49 -2.91 8.16
C ASN A 63 4.09 -1.59 8.66
N PHE A 64 5.40 -1.40 8.55
CA PHE A 64 6.05 -0.16 8.92
C PHE A 64 5.55 1.00 8.05
N LEU A 65 5.54 0.83 6.73
CA LEU A 65 5.03 1.84 5.79
C LEU A 65 3.57 2.17 6.05
N GLY A 66 2.71 1.16 6.25
CA GLY A 66 1.29 1.38 6.56
C GLY A 66 1.09 2.19 7.84
N ARG A 67 1.85 1.90 8.90
CA ARG A 67 1.83 2.68 10.15
C ARG A 67 2.35 4.10 9.93
N TRP A 68 3.42 4.25 9.16
CA TRP A 68 3.98 5.54 8.82
C TRP A 68 2.94 6.39 8.07
N PHE A 69 2.28 5.85 7.05
CA PHE A 69 1.19 6.53 6.34
C PHE A 69 0.01 6.88 7.25
N SER A 70 -0.39 6.01 8.19
CA SER A 70 -1.48 6.33 9.13
C SER A 70 -1.17 7.47 10.09
N HIS A 71 0.12 7.77 10.29
CA HIS A 71 0.59 8.87 11.12
C HIS A 71 1.16 10.02 10.28
N ALA A 72 1.16 9.89 8.96
CA ALA A 72 1.74 10.89 8.10
C ALA A 72 0.86 12.17 8.14
N PRO A 73 1.49 13.36 8.16
CA PRO A 73 0.78 14.62 7.95
C PRO A 73 0.08 14.65 6.58
N PRO A 74 -0.71 15.70 6.27
CA PRO A 74 -1.47 15.81 5.02
C PRO A 74 -0.66 15.40 3.78
N ILE A 75 -1.33 14.82 2.78
CA ILE A 75 -0.70 14.19 1.60
C ILE A 75 0.33 15.11 0.93
N GLU A 76 0.15 16.43 1.00
CA GLU A 76 1.10 17.42 0.48
C GLU A 76 2.47 17.32 1.15
N THR A 77 2.52 17.02 2.46
CA THR A 77 3.77 16.84 3.21
C THR A 77 4.50 15.57 2.78
N VAL A 78 3.78 14.51 2.45
CA VAL A 78 4.37 13.28 1.92
C VAL A 78 4.99 13.52 0.55
N TYR A 79 4.27 14.21 -0.36
CA TYR A 79 4.81 14.57 -1.68
C TYR A 79 6.05 15.47 -1.57
N VAL A 80 6.02 16.47 -0.69
CA VAL A 80 7.16 17.36 -0.42
C VAL A 80 8.37 16.58 0.13
N GLN A 81 8.17 15.65 1.08
CA GLN A 81 9.24 14.81 1.61
C GLN A 81 9.84 13.87 0.55
N LEU A 82 9.04 13.46 -0.43
CA LEU A 82 9.48 12.64 -1.55
C LEU A 82 10.09 13.46 -2.71
N GLY A 83 10.19 14.78 -2.57
CA GLY A 83 10.74 15.67 -3.61
C GLY A 83 9.82 15.82 -4.82
N VAL A 84 8.54 15.48 -4.69
CA VAL A 84 7.53 15.58 -5.74
C VAL A 84 6.76 16.87 -5.51
N ARG A 85 6.67 17.73 -6.53
CA ARG A 85 5.70 18.84 -6.47
C ARG A 85 4.29 18.26 -6.54
N PRO A 86 3.41 18.58 -5.58
CA PRO A 86 2.02 18.16 -5.62
C PRO A 86 1.29 18.69 -6.86
#